data_AF-A0A9W4XWK8-F1
#
_entry.id   AF-A0A9W4XWK8-F1
#
_cell.length_a   1.000
_cell.length_b   1.000
_cell.length_c   1.000
_cell.angle_alpha   90.00
_cell.angle_beta   90.00
_cell.angle_gamma   90.00
#
_symmetry.space_group_name_H-M   'P 1'
#
loop_
_entity.id
_entity.type
_entity.pdbx_description
1 polymer ?
#
loop_
_entity_poly.entity_id
_entity_poly.type
_entity_poly.pdbx_seq_one_letter_code
_entity_poly.pdbx_strand_id
1 'polypeptide(L)'
;MPPHHSQYILKVTAGPTYASSTNTTIPVNTETPIHISSPHLDASLTVRIKDYRGLPSSSPSTSPYFSDSAHTYDRYSISFSFTPKEDIGGDDLVFGNDFDHPIRDRLPPLFDKAFGIVKWWIDPGLEGDVLADEPYLYGPLLSSINVLSIPSASPSEAEKKQDAFPIFTESTSAEESVAIPQTSSARQKFFLTPSNREQFVFKKDQEYHCDFFNPYLDFNEFALKLGYGMPAIGILGNWDGQDLRPHSLRYVLKNRSSGQELLVFVFTLIPVKDVEGQDKNDAAAAVTEGQKEVEDLD
;
A
#
# COMPACT_ATOMS: atom_id res chain seq x y z
N MET A 1 -6.02 27.39 14.70
CA MET A 1 -4.77 26.64 14.48
C MET A 1 -4.93 25.88 13.18
N PRO A 2 -3.91 25.81 12.31
CA PRO A 2 -3.98 24.98 11.12
C PRO A 2 -4.23 23.51 11.53
N PRO A 3 -5.00 22.73 10.75
CA PRO A 3 -5.32 21.36 11.10
C PRO A 3 -4.02 20.53 11.19
N HIS A 4 -3.91 19.64 12.17
CA HIS A 4 -2.65 18.97 12.54
C HIS A 4 -1.97 18.27 11.36
N HIS A 5 -2.74 17.71 10.42
CA HIS A 5 -2.21 17.07 9.22
C HIS A 5 -1.42 18.02 8.31
N SER A 6 -1.73 19.33 8.29
CA SER A 6 -1.02 20.33 7.46
C SER A 6 0.40 20.64 7.95
N GLN A 7 0.78 20.16 9.13
CA GLN A 7 2.13 20.31 9.68
C GLN A 7 3.09 19.22 9.17
N TYR A 8 2.59 18.30 8.35
CA TYR A 8 3.33 17.17 7.81
C TYR A 8 3.40 17.24 6.28
N ILE A 9 4.41 16.59 5.70
CA ILE A 9 4.47 16.29 4.27
C ILE A 9 4.71 14.80 4.08
N LEU A 10 4.04 14.20 3.10
CA LEU A 10 4.18 12.78 2.82
C LEU A 10 5.46 12.50 2.03
N LYS A 11 6.20 11.46 2.36
CA LYS A 11 7.27 10.90 1.55
C LYS A 11 7.05 9.41 1.44
N VAL A 12 7.09 8.89 0.21
CA VAL A 12 6.97 7.46 -0.05
C VAL A 12 8.32 6.91 -0.51
N THR A 13 8.74 5.81 0.08
CA THR A 13 9.94 5.06 -0.35
C THR A 13 9.61 3.59 -0.50
N ALA A 14 10.33 2.87 -1.36
CA ALA A 14 10.26 1.42 -1.39
C ALA A 14 11.63 0.77 -1.60
N GLY A 15 11.79 -0.44 -1.08
CA GLY A 15 13.03 -1.21 -1.17
C GLY A 15 12.80 -2.70 -0.92
N PRO A 16 13.85 -3.52 -1.05
CA PRO A 16 13.75 -4.96 -0.86
C PRO A 16 13.76 -5.39 0.63
N THR A 17 14.11 -4.48 1.55
CA THR A 17 14.28 -4.78 2.98
C THR A 17 13.77 -3.63 3.85
N TYR A 18 13.76 -3.82 5.17
CA TYR A 18 13.44 -2.75 6.12
C TYR A 18 14.52 -1.66 6.21
N ALA A 19 15.73 -1.90 5.71
CA ALA A 19 16.83 -0.94 5.79
C ALA A 19 16.56 0.26 4.87
N SER A 20 16.31 1.42 5.47
CA SER A 20 16.00 2.67 4.75
C SER A 20 17.10 3.09 3.76
N SER A 21 18.35 2.70 3.99
CA SER A 21 19.47 2.93 3.07
C SER A 21 19.35 2.18 1.74
N THR A 22 18.51 1.13 1.68
CA THR A 22 18.23 0.35 0.47
C THR A 22 16.94 0.78 -0.22
N ASN A 23 16.20 1.72 0.38
CA ASN A 23 14.95 2.20 -0.17
C ASN A 23 15.18 3.38 -1.12
N THR A 24 14.41 3.42 -2.19
CA THR A 24 14.38 4.51 -3.17
C THR A 24 13.10 5.33 -2.99
N THR A 25 13.19 6.64 -3.17
CA THR A 25 12.01 7.52 -3.17
C THR A 25 11.10 7.20 -4.36
N ILE A 26 9.79 7.09 -4.12
CA ILE A 26 8.80 6.81 -5.15
C ILE A 26 8.28 8.11 -5.75
N PRO A 27 8.34 8.29 -7.09
CA PRO A 27 7.70 9.41 -7.77
C PRO A 27 6.19 9.16 -7.85
N VAL A 28 5.48 9.47 -6.76
CA VAL A 28 4.03 9.23 -6.62
C VAL A 28 3.26 9.85 -7.79
N ASN A 29 2.20 9.17 -8.24
CA ASN A 29 1.31 9.56 -9.35
C ASN A 29 1.98 9.70 -10.72
N THR A 30 3.25 9.33 -10.87
CA THR A 30 3.89 9.25 -12.19
C THR A 30 3.72 7.85 -12.78
N GLU A 31 3.71 7.75 -14.10
CA GLU A 31 3.64 6.46 -14.79
C GLU A 31 5.03 5.80 -14.96
N THR A 32 6.06 6.37 -14.32
CA THR A 32 7.42 5.82 -14.34
C THR A 32 7.58 4.82 -13.20
N PRO A 33 7.64 3.51 -13.49
CA PRO A 33 7.82 2.51 -12.44
C PRO A 33 9.21 2.59 -11.83
N ILE A 34 9.29 2.26 -10.55
CA ILE A 34 10.55 1.97 -9.87
C ILE A 34 10.83 0.48 -9.96
N HIS A 35 12.04 0.12 -10.37
CA HIS A 35 12.49 -1.27 -10.40
C HIS A 35 13.28 -1.61 -9.14
N ILE A 36 12.92 -2.73 -8.52
CA ILE A 36 13.62 -3.30 -7.37
C ILE A 36 14.08 -4.71 -7.76
N SER A 37 15.35 -4.99 -7.53
CA SER A 37 15.93 -6.33 -7.71
C SER A 37 16.60 -6.76 -6.42
N SER A 38 16.34 -7.99 -6.00
CA SER A 38 16.93 -8.63 -4.82
C SER A 38 17.34 -10.07 -5.14
N PRO A 39 18.02 -10.79 -4.24
CA PRO A 39 18.25 -12.22 -4.41
C PRO A 39 16.97 -13.07 -4.52
N HIS A 40 15.83 -12.56 -4.05
CA HIS A 40 14.58 -13.33 -3.93
C HIS A 40 13.55 -13.01 -5.01
N LEU A 41 13.56 -11.80 -5.57
CA LEU A 41 12.67 -11.41 -6.65
C LEU A 41 13.21 -10.26 -7.49
N ASP A 42 12.57 -10.03 -8.64
CA ASP A 42 12.60 -8.78 -9.37
C ASP A 42 11.19 -8.17 -9.34
N ALA A 43 11.07 -6.85 -9.25
CA ALA A 43 9.80 -6.16 -9.16
C ALA A 43 9.81 -4.80 -9.85
N SER A 44 8.63 -4.39 -10.31
CA SER A 44 8.37 -3.05 -10.83
C SER A 44 7.16 -2.48 -10.11
N LEU A 45 7.22 -1.25 -9.62
CA LEU A 45 6.17 -0.70 -8.78
C LEU A 45 5.85 0.77 -9.05
N THR A 46 4.62 1.13 -8.75
CA THR A 46 4.12 2.51 -8.72
C THR A 46 3.23 2.70 -7.50
N VAL A 47 3.18 3.94 -7.00
CA VAL A 47 2.26 4.33 -5.93
C VAL A 47 1.47 5.51 -6.41
N ARG A 48 0.15 5.43 -6.25
CA ARG A 48 -0.80 6.47 -6.64
C ARG A 48 -1.55 6.92 -5.41
N ILE A 49 -1.70 8.22 -5.22
CA ILE A 49 -2.38 8.81 -4.05
C ILE A 49 -3.23 9.96 -4.54
N LYS A 50 -4.52 9.92 -4.21
CA LYS A 50 -5.46 10.99 -4.56
C LYS A 50 -5.15 12.23 -3.72
N ASP A 51 -5.21 13.40 -4.34
CA ASP A 51 -4.95 14.69 -3.71
C ASP A 51 -3.54 14.74 -3.06
N TYR A 52 -2.55 14.10 -3.68
CA TYR A 52 -1.21 13.91 -3.15
C TYR A 52 -0.54 15.23 -2.74
N ARG A 53 -0.12 15.29 -1.47
CA ARG A 53 0.69 16.37 -0.90
C ARG A 53 1.97 15.81 -0.29
N GLY A 54 3.03 15.69 -1.10
CA GLY A 54 4.25 15.02 -0.66
C GLY A 54 5.54 15.41 -1.39
N LEU A 55 6.60 14.66 -1.09
CA LEU A 55 7.91 14.71 -1.71
C LEU A 55 8.14 13.46 -2.59
N PRO A 56 8.62 13.62 -3.84
CA PRO A 56 9.03 14.88 -4.46
C PRO A 56 7.83 15.78 -4.75
N SER A 57 8.01 17.09 -4.59
CA SER A 57 6.99 18.12 -4.83
C SER A 57 6.56 18.23 -6.29
N SER A 58 7.44 17.79 -7.20
CA SER A 58 7.18 17.75 -8.64
C SER A 58 6.24 16.61 -9.04
N SER A 59 5.92 15.69 -8.13
CA SER A 59 4.95 14.63 -8.40
C SER A 59 3.54 15.21 -8.58
N PRO A 60 2.74 14.72 -9.54
CA PRO A 60 1.37 15.19 -9.72
C PRO A 60 0.52 14.98 -8.46
N SER A 61 -0.40 15.91 -8.20
CA SER A 61 -1.38 15.78 -7.10
C SER A 61 -2.40 14.65 -7.33
N THR A 62 -2.56 14.16 -8.55
CA THR A 62 -3.47 13.06 -8.88
C THR A 62 -2.95 12.23 -10.06
N SER A 63 -3.56 11.06 -10.31
CA SER A 63 -3.21 10.15 -11.40
C SER A 63 -4.46 9.84 -12.25
N PRO A 64 -4.30 9.60 -13.57
CA PRO A 64 -5.37 9.08 -14.43
C PRO A 64 -6.07 7.83 -13.89
N TYR A 65 -5.38 7.04 -13.06
CA TYR A 65 -5.94 5.88 -12.35
C TYR A 65 -7.28 6.18 -11.66
N PHE A 66 -7.38 7.30 -10.94
CA PHE A 66 -8.61 7.66 -10.20
C PHE A 66 -9.76 8.12 -11.09
N SER A 67 -9.53 8.26 -12.41
CA SER A 67 -10.57 8.53 -13.40
C SER A 67 -11.14 7.24 -14.01
N ASP A 68 -10.49 6.09 -13.81
CA ASP A 68 -11.03 4.81 -14.21
C ASP A 68 -12.27 4.48 -13.37
N SER A 69 -13.32 3.96 -14.02
CA SER A 69 -14.58 3.66 -13.34
C SER A 69 -14.44 2.63 -12.22
N ALA A 70 -13.46 1.72 -12.31
CA ALA A 70 -13.14 0.76 -11.26
C ALA A 70 -12.51 1.40 -10.01
N HIS A 71 -11.92 2.59 -10.15
CA HIS A 71 -11.05 3.20 -9.13
C HIS A 71 -11.48 4.60 -8.67
N THR A 72 -12.65 5.08 -9.10
CA THR A 72 -13.17 6.42 -8.78
C THR A 72 -13.27 6.74 -7.29
N TYR A 73 -13.51 5.71 -6.46
CA TYR A 73 -13.65 5.84 -5.00
C TYR A 73 -12.35 5.59 -4.25
N ASP A 74 -11.31 5.08 -4.92
CA ASP A 74 -10.04 4.76 -4.28
C ASP A 74 -9.31 6.03 -3.87
N ARG A 75 -8.64 5.94 -2.72
CA ARG A 75 -7.84 7.04 -2.15
C ARG A 75 -6.37 6.88 -2.48
N TYR A 76 -5.93 5.65 -2.71
CA TYR A 76 -4.57 5.33 -3.09
C TYR A 76 -4.53 3.94 -3.75
N SER A 77 -3.40 3.66 -4.40
CA SER A 77 -3.05 2.37 -4.94
C SER A 77 -1.55 2.10 -4.73
N ILE A 78 -1.22 0.85 -4.38
CA ILE A 78 0.11 0.28 -4.39
C ILE A 78 0.11 -0.81 -5.46
N SER A 79 0.55 -0.46 -6.66
CA SER A 79 0.61 -1.40 -7.79
C SER A 79 2.03 -1.90 -7.96
N PHE A 80 2.20 -3.21 -8.09
CA PHE A 80 3.50 -3.81 -8.32
C PHE A 80 3.40 -5.09 -9.15
N SER A 81 4.37 -5.31 -10.03
CA SER A 81 4.68 -6.64 -10.54
C SER A 81 5.83 -7.25 -9.75
N PHE A 82 5.86 -8.57 -9.64
CA PHE A 82 6.99 -9.29 -9.11
C PHE A 82 7.22 -10.63 -9.81
N THR A 83 8.48 -11.02 -9.92
CA THR A 83 8.93 -12.30 -10.47
C THR A 83 9.79 -13.00 -9.42
N PRO A 84 9.31 -14.08 -8.77
CA PRO A 84 10.07 -14.82 -7.79
C PRO A 84 11.30 -15.50 -8.40
N LYS A 85 12.41 -15.53 -7.66
CA LYS A 85 13.64 -16.27 -8.05
C LYS A 85 13.64 -17.72 -7.56
N GLU A 86 12.67 -18.06 -6.72
CA GLU A 86 12.40 -19.37 -6.15
C GLU A 86 10.88 -19.56 -6.03
N ASP A 87 10.42 -20.80 -6.01
CA ASP A 87 9.01 -21.12 -5.79
C ASP A 87 8.59 -20.69 -4.38
N ILE A 88 7.43 -20.04 -4.25
CA ILE A 88 6.86 -19.64 -2.96
C ILE A 88 5.47 -20.27 -2.81
N GLY A 89 5.23 -20.94 -1.69
CA GLY A 89 3.92 -21.52 -1.39
C GLY A 89 2.84 -20.44 -1.33
N GLY A 90 1.64 -20.73 -1.85
CA GLY A 90 0.53 -19.77 -1.87
C GLY A 90 0.05 -19.34 -0.47
N ASP A 91 0.32 -20.17 0.54
CA ASP A 91 0.05 -19.88 1.94
C ASP A 91 1.20 -19.09 2.62
N ASP A 92 2.39 -19.05 2.02
CA ASP A 92 3.58 -18.42 2.61
C ASP A 92 3.72 -16.95 2.23
N LEU A 93 3.23 -16.55 1.06
CA LEU A 93 3.35 -15.18 0.59
C LEU A 93 2.24 -14.31 1.17
N VAL A 94 2.62 -13.35 2.01
CA VAL A 94 1.68 -12.43 2.66
C VAL A 94 1.95 -10.98 2.29
N PHE A 95 0.90 -10.16 2.34
CA PHE A 95 0.98 -8.72 2.20
C PHE A 95 0.22 -8.04 3.34
N GLY A 96 0.76 -6.93 3.86
CA GLY A 96 0.11 -6.17 4.90
C GLY A 96 1.05 -5.19 5.59
N ASN A 97 0.76 -4.86 6.85
CA ASN A 97 1.47 -3.86 7.63
C ASN A 97 2.21 -4.46 8.82
N ASP A 98 3.34 -3.88 9.19
CA ASP A 98 4.04 -4.18 10.44
C ASP A 98 4.76 -2.95 10.99
N PHE A 99 5.21 -3.06 12.23
CA PHE A 99 5.85 -1.98 12.98
C PHE A 99 7.01 -2.53 13.80
N ASP A 100 8.15 -1.82 13.78
CA ASP A 100 9.35 -2.18 14.57
C ASP A 100 9.23 -1.77 16.05
N HIS A 101 8.07 -1.26 16.48
CA HIS A 101 7.86 -0.77 17.83
C HIS A 101 6.39 -0.85 18.26
N PRO A 102 6.12 -0.93 19.57
CA PRO A 102 4.76 -1.10 20.05
C PRO A 102 3.90 0.12 19.71
N ILE A 103 2.70 -0.12 19.19
CA ILE A 103 1.72 0.94 18.91
C ILE A 103 0.56 0.99 19.90
N ARG A 104 0.49 0.03 20.84
CA ARG A 104 -0.62 -0.13 21.81
C ARG A 104 -0.98 1.14 22.59
N ASP A 105 -0.01 1.97 22.95
CA ASP A 105 -0.25 3.23 23.68
C ASP A 105 -0.80 4.35 22.77
N ARG A 106 -0.91 4.09 21.47
CA ARG A 106 -1.31 5.04 20.41
C ARG A 106 -2.67 4.67 19.81
N LEU A 107 -3.14 3.45 20.09
CA LEU A 107 -4.40 2.94 19.55
C LEU A 107 -5.59 3.64 20.23
N PRO A 108 -6.66 3.99 19.49
CA PRO A 108 -7.89 4.49 20.08
C PRO A 108 -8.41 3.54 21.19
N PRO A 109 -9.09 4.06 22.23
CA PRO A 109 -9.79 3.20 23.18
C PRO A 109 -10.71 2.21 22.45
N LEU A 110 -10.70 0.94 22.85
CA LEU A 110 -11.46 -0.16 22.22
C LEU A 110 -11.00 -0.54 20.80
N PHE A 111 -9.79 -0.17 20.38
CA PHE A 111 -9.26 -0.56 19.06
C PHE A 111 -9.15 -2.08 18.89
N ASP A 112 -8.90 -2.84 19.95
CA ASP A 112 -8.96 -4.32 19.94
C ASP A 112 -10.33 -4.83 19.47
N LYS A 113 -11.43 -4.18 19.90
CA LYS A 113 -12.78 -4.48 19.44
C LYS A 113 -13.05 -3.95 18.02
N ALA A 114 -12.51 -2.78 17.67
CA ALA A 114 -12.60 -2.22 16.32
C ALA A 114 -11.80 -3.05 15.29
N PHE A 115 -10.71 -3.68 15.69
CA PHE A 115 -9.90 -4.58 14.87
C PHE A 115 -10.68 -5.83 14.48
N GLY A 116 -11.49 -6.36 15.39
CA GLY A 116 -12.49 -7.39 15.06
C GLY A 116 -13.46 -6.95 13.96
N ILE A 117 -13.87 -5.67 13.95
CA ILE A 117 -14.75 -5.08 12.92
C ILE A 117 -14.00 -4.88 11.59
N VAL A 118 -12.73 -4.46 11.61
CA VAL A 118 -11.88 -4.35 10.41
C VAL A 118 -11.73 -5.71 9.71
N LYS A 119 -11.46 -6.79 10.44
CA LYS A 119 -11.43 -8.14 9.87
C LYS A 119 -12.79 -8.58 9.31
N TRP A 120 -13.88 -8.19 9.97
CA TRP A 120 -15.22 -8.59 9.55
C TRP A 120 -15.74 -7.83 8.33
N TRP A 121 -15.33 -6.56 8.15
CA TRP A 121 -15.86 -5.68 7.10
C TRP A 121 -14.88 -5.48 5.94
N ILE A 122 -13.57 -5.39 6.20
CA ILE A 122 -12.59 -4.98 5.19
C ILE A 122 -11.90 -6.18 4.55
N ASP A 123 -11.26 -7.04 5.35
CA ASP A 123 -10.58 -8.23 4.84
C ASP A 123 -10.59 -9.38 5.89
N PRO A 124 -11.35 -10.45 5.64
CA PRO A 124 -11.44 -11.60 6.54
C PRO A 124 -10.19 -12.49 6.55
N GLY A 125 -9.27 -12.32 5.61
CA GLY A 125 -7.98 -13.03 5.53
C GLY A 125 -6.89 -12.43 6.41
N LEU A 126 -7.14 -11.28 7.05
CA LEU A 126 -6.15 -10.61 7.87
C LEU A 126 -5.91 -11.33 9.21
N GLU A 127 -4.65 -11.63 9.46
CA GLU A 127 -4.08 -12.11 10.72
C GLU A 127 -3.16 -11.04 11.30
N GLY A 128 -3.13 -10.90 12.61
CA GLY A 128 -2.34 -9.82 13.21
C GLY A 128 -2.46 -9.76 14.71
N ASP A 129 -1.41 -9.21 15.31
CA ASP A 129 -1.36 -8.83 16.72
C ASP A 129 -0.98 -7.35 16.79
N VAL A 130 -1.98 -6.50 17.06
CA VAL A 130 -1.80 -5.04 17.14
C VAL A 130 -1.29 -4.58 18.52
N LEU A 131 -1.25 -5.48 19.50
CA LEU A 131 -0.83 -5.20 20.88
C LEU A 131 0.59 -5.69 21.18
N ALA A 132 1.20 -6.46 20.26
CA ALA A 132 2.57 -6.92 20.34
C ALA A 132 3.59 -5.78 20.45
N ASP A 133 4.81 -6.13 20.88
CA ASP A 133 5.93 -5.18 20.86
C ASP A 133 6.42 -4.87 19.44
N GLU A 134 6.23 -5.80 18.52
CA GLU A 134 6.36 -5.61 17.07
C GLU A 134 5.01 -5.93 16.42
N PRO A 135 4.08 -4.96 16.40
CA PRO A 135 2.74 -5.16 15.86
C PRO A 135 2.76 -5.52 14.37
N TYR A 136 1.82 -6.37 13.95
CA TYR A 136 1.65 -6.71 12.54
C TYR A 136 0.19 -7.00 12.18
N LEU A 137 -0.09 -6.87 10.89
CA LEU A 137 -1.35 -7.15 10.24
C LEU A 137 -1.07 -7.63 8.82
N TYR A 138 -1.05 -8.95 8.61
CA TYR A 138 -0.79 -9.57 7.32
C TYR A 138 -1.97 -10.40 6.86
N GLY A 139 -2.22 -10.46 5.57
CA GLY A 139 -3.09 -11.45 4.97
C GLY A 139 -2.37 -12.23 3.87
N PRO A 140 -2.75 -13.50 3.60
CA PRO A 140 -2.25 -14.21 2.44
C PRO A 140 -2.48 -13.38 1.17
N LEU A 141 -1.44 -13.21 0.34
CA LEU A 141 -1.50 -12.32 -0.82
C LEU A 141 -2.70 -12.64 -1.71
N LEU A 142 -2.95 -13.93 -1.93
CA LEU A 142 -4.06 -14.46 -2.75
C LEU A 142 -5.45 -14.00 -2.28
N SER A 143 -5.65 -13.87 -0.97
CA SER A 143 -6.93 -13.45 -0.37
C SER A 143 -7.03 -11.95 -0.09
N SER A 144 -5.89 -11.26 0.04
CA SER A 144 -5.85 -9.89 0.56
C SER A 144 -5.49 -8.83 -0.46
N ILE A 145 -4.90 -9.19 -1.61
CA ILE A 145 -4.66 -8.25 -2.70
C ILE A 145 -5.97 -7.92 -3.43
N ASN A 146 -6.19 -6.69 -3.89
CA ASN A 146 -7.42 -6.34 -4.60
C ASN A 146 -7.42 -6.97 -6.00
N VAL A 147 -6.35 -6.77 -6.77
CA VAL A 147 -6.18 -7.34 -8.10
C VAL A 147 -4.99 -8.30 -8.12
N LEU A 148 -5.17 -9.46 -8.73
CA LEU A 148 -4.10 -10.38 -9.11
C LEU A 148 -4.23 -10.67 -10.61
N SER A 149 -3.14 -10.49 -11.34
CA SER A 149 -3.03 -10.92 -12.72
C SER A 149 -1.79 -11.78 -12.91
N ILE A 150 -1.95 -12.86 -13.67
CA ILE A 150 -0.93 -13.83 -14.00
C ILE A 150 -0.85 -13.84 -15.52
N PRO A 151 0.01 -13.01 -16.12
CA PRO A 151 0.20 -12.99 -17.56
C PRO A 151 0.60 -14.36 -18.07
N SER A 152 0.09 -14.72 -19.25
CA SER A 152 0.56 -15.93 -19.95
C SER A 152 2.03 -15.77 -20.33
N ALA A 153 2.78 -16.87 -20.37
CA ALA A 153 4.24 -16.90 -20.55
C ALA A 153 4.78 -16.29 -21.87
N SER A 154 3.92 -15.74 -22.72
CA SER A 154 4.28 -15.06 -23.97
C SER A 154 3.57 -13.71 -24.05
N PRO A 155 4.24 -12.61 -23.67
CA PRO A 155 3.70 -11.29 -23.94
C PRO A 155 3.62 -11.10 -25.45
N SER A 156 2.45 -10.71 -25.95
CA SER A 156 2.32 -10.34 -27.36
C SER A 156 3.23 -9.15 -27.68
N GLU A 157 3.71 -9.01 -28.92
CA GLU A 157 4.56 -7.85 -29.31
C GLU A 157 3.87 -6.48 -29.08
N ALA A 158 2.55 -6.47 -28.88
CA ALA A 158 1.75 -5.31 -28.51
C ALA A 158 1.93 -4.87 -27.04
N GLU A 159 2.23 -5.79 -26.12
CA GLU A 159 2.46 -5.50 -24.69
C GLU A 159 3.82 -4.84 -24.43
N LYS A 160 4.77 -4.97 -25.37
CA LYS A 160 6.12 -4.37 -25.27
C LYS A 160 6.17 -2.86 -25.53
N LYS A 161 5.03 -2.21 -25.79
CA LYS A 161 4.91 -0.79 -26.18
C LYS A 161 4.10 0.06 -25.20
N GLN A 162 4.08 -0.29 -23.91
CA GLN A 162 3.53 0.61 -22.90
C GLN A 162 4.67 1.41 -22.26
N ASP A 163 4.73 2.70 -22.59
CA ASP A 163 5.62 3.68 -21.94
C ASP A 163 5.17 4.01 -20.49
N ALA A 164 4.01 3.52 -20.07
CA ALA A 164 3.35 3.80 -18.80
C ALA A 164 3.04 2.50 -18.04
N PHE A 165 3.17 2.51 -16.71
CA PHE A 165 2.82 1.36 -15.88
C PHE A 165 1.30 1.09 -15.93
N PRO A 166 0.84 -0.09 -16.39
CA PRO A 166 -0.57 -0.32 -16.65
C PRO A 166 -1.42 -0.33 -15.37
N ILE A 167 -2.71 -0.03 -15.55
CA ILE A 167 -3.74 -0.35 -14.55
C ILE A 167 -4.01 -1.85 -14.69
N PHE A 168 -3.70 -2.62 -13.64
CA PHE A 168 -3.89 -4.06 -13.66
C PHE A 168 -5.37 -4.41 -13.50
N THR A 169 -5.80 -5.45 -14.21
CA THR A 169 -7.14 -6.03 -14.08
C THR A 169 -7.02 -7.49 -13.68
N GLU A 170 -8.01 -8.01 -12.94
CA GLU A 170 -8.02 -9.43 -12.55
C GLU A 170 -7.86 -10.35 -13.76
N SER A 171 -6.86 -11.23 -13.71
CA SER A 171 -6.63 -12.21 -14.78
C SER A 171 -5.82 -13.39 -14.25
N THR A 172 -6.51 -14.43 -13.77
CA THR A 172 -5.86 -15.64 -13.27
C THR A 172 -5.85 -16.69 -14.37
N SER A 173 -4.65 -17.08 -14.84
CA SER A 173 -4.49 -18.03 -15.94
C SER A 173 -5.21 -19.37 -15.67
N ALA A 174 -5.78 -19.95 -16.73
CA ALA A 174 -6.49 -21.23 -16.66
C ALA A 174 -5.56 -22.46 -16.58
N GLU A 175 -4.24 -22.28 -16.73
CA GLU A 175 -3.26 -23.38 -16.75
C GLU A 175 -2.79 -23.85 -15.36
N GLU A 176 -3.40 -23.35 -14.30
CA GLU A 176 -3.07 -23.78 -12.96
C GLU A 176 -3.79 -25.07 -12.56
N SER A 177 -3.13 -25.89 -11.73
CA SER A 177 -3.74 -27.09 -11.12
C SER A 177 -4.94 -26.75 -10.24
N VAL A 178 -5.09 -25.49 -9.86
CA VAL A 178 -6.18 -24.96 -9.04
C VAL A 178 -7.11 -24.15 -9.93
N ALA A 179 -8.41 -24.48 -9.90
CA ALA A 179 -9.43 -23.72 -10.64
C ALA A 179 -9.68 -22.37 -9.95
N ILE A 180 -8.84 -21.38 -10.23
CA ILE A 180 -8.97 -20.05 -9.63
C ILE A 180 -10.20 -19.31 -10.21
N PRO A 181 -11.09 -18.79 -9.34
CA PRO A 181 -12.19 -17.95 -9.79
C PRO A 181 -11.70 -16.67 -10.48
N GLN A 182 -12.39 -16.28 -11.55
CA GLN A 182 -11.95 -15.22 -12.46
C GLN A 182 -12.26 -13.79 -11.98
N THR A 183 -12.97 -13.61 -10.86
CA THR A 183 -13.25 -12.28 -10.29
C THR A 183 -12.51 -12.11 -8.97
N SER A 184 -12.05 -10.88 -8.69
CA SER A 184 -11.28 -10.56 -7.49
C SER A 184 -11.99 -11.02 -6.20
N SER A 185 -13.26 -10.67 -6.01
CA SER A 185 -14.00 -11.07 -4.80
C SER A 185 -14.18 -12.59 -4.67
N ALA A 186 -14.37 -13.31 -5.78
CA ALA A 186 -14.47 -14.76 -5.74
C ALA A 186 -13.12 -15.42 -5.48
N ARG A 187 -12.04 -14.91 -6.08
CA ARG A 187 -10.65 -15.34 -5.85
C ARG A 187 -10.29 -15.15 -4.38
N GLN A 188 -10.52 -13.95 -3.85
CA GLN A 188 -10.23 -13.61 -2.46
C GLN A 188 -10.94 -14.58 -1.51
N LYS A 189 -12.25 -14.78 -1.70
CA LYS A 189 -13.06 -15.71 -0.90
C LYS A 189 -12.58 -17.17 -1.03
N PHE A 190 -12.23 -17.61 -2.23
CA PHE A 190 -11.74 -18.96 -2.48
C PHE A 190 -10.45 -19.24 -1.70
N PHE A 191 -9.52 -18.28 -1.70
CA PHE A 191 -8.26 -18.38 -0.98
C PHE A 191 -8.35 -18.03 0.51
N LEU A 192 -9.52 -17.73 1.08
CA LEU A 192 -9.68 -17.75 2.55
C LEU A 192 -9.55 -19.17 3.11
N THR A 193 -9.77 -20.20 2.29
CA THR A 193 -9.65 -21.60 2.69
C THR A 193 -8.18 -22.04 2.61
N PRO A 194 -7.54 -22.48 3.72
CA PRO A 194 -6.12 -22.86 3.73
C PRO A 194 -5.74 -23.92 2.70
N SER A 195 -6.56 -24.98 2.56
CA SER A 195 -6.29 -26.07 1.61
C SER A 195 -6.23 -25.62 0.15
N ASN A 196 -6.87 -24.49 -0.20
CA ASN A 196 -6.81 -23.93 -1.54
C ASN A 196 -5.50 -23.18 -1.76
N ARG A 197 -4.99 -22.48 -0.73
CA ARG A 197 -3.71 -21.77 -0.78
C ARG A 197 -2.53 -22.74 -0.82
N GLU A 198 -2.61 -23.84 -0.07
CA GLU A 198 -1.60 -24.91 -0.05
C GLU A 198 -1.40 -25.59 -1.43
N GLN A 199 -2.41 -25.53 -2.30
CA GLN A 199 -2.34 -26.09 -3.66
C GLN A 199 -1.80 -25.10 -4.70
N PHE A 200 -1.65 -23.83 -4.33
CA PHE A 200 -1.12 -22.78 -5.20
C PHE A 200 0.37 -22.58 -4.94
N VAL A 201 1.13 -22.33 -6.01
CA VAL A 201 2.56 -21.99 -5.93
C VAL A 201 2.82 -20.77 -6.79
N PHE A 202 3.39 -19.73 -6.19
CA PHE A 202 4.02 -18.64 -6.93
C PHE A 202 5.31 -19.20 -7.55
N LYS A 203 5.27 -19.49 -8.84
CA LYS A 203 6.36 -20.16 -9.54
C LYS A 203 7.53 -19.22 -9.75
N LYS A 204 8.72 -19.77 -9.60
CA LYS A 204 9.96 -19.16 -10.04
C LYS A 204 9.84 -18.71 -11.51
N ASP A 205 10.40 -17.54 -11.79
CA ASP A 205 10.49 -16.92 -13.12
C ASP A 205 9.13 -16.57 -13.78
N GLN A 206 8.01 -16.76 -13.07
CA GLN A 206 6.68 -16.28 -13.47
C GLN A 206 6.45 -14.88 -12.92
N GLU A 207 6.05 -13.93 -13.77
CA GLU A 207 5.65 -12.61 -13.32
C GLU A 207 4.20 -12.64 -12.81
N TYR A 208 3.96 -11.95 -11.70
CA TYR A 208 2.67 -11.72 -11.07
C TYR A 208 2.42 -10.22 -10.98
N HIS A 209 1.22 -9.78 -11.30
CA HIS A 209 0.80 -8.38 -11.23
C HIS A 209 -0.19 -8.21 -10.08
N CYS A 210 0.01 -7.19 -9.26
CA CYS A 210 -0.75 -6.94 -8.05
C CYS A 210 -1.13 -5.47 -7.98
N ASP A 211 -2.34 -5.20 -7.50
CA ASP A 211 -2.77 -3.86 -7.11
C ASP A 211 -3.50 -3.92 -5.77
N PHE A 212 -3.03 -3.12 -4.81
CA PHE A 212 -3.65 -2.94 -3.50
C PHE A 212 -4.20 -1.52 -3.38
N PHE A 213 -5.50 -1.40 -3.16
CA PHE A 213 -6.19 -0.12 -3.05
C PHE A 213 -7.37 -0.20 -2.09
N ASN A 214 -7.68 0.91 -1.46
CA ASN A 214 -8.94 1.04 -0.74
C ASN A 214 -9.44 2.49 -0.67
N PRO A 215 -10.74 2.69 -0.43
CA PRO A 215 -11.32 4.01 -0.24
C PRO A 215 -11.18 4.53 1.20
N TYR A 216 -10.56 3.76 2.11
CA TYR A 216 -10.65 4.00 3.55
C TYR A 216 -9.49 4.82 4.11
N LEU A 217 -8.25 4.59 3.68
CA LEU A 217 -7.10 5.31 4.23
C LEU A 217 -6.81 6.57 3.42
N ASP A 218 -6.82 7.70 4.10
CA ASP A 218 -6.40 8.99 3.57
C ASP A 218 -4.98 9.30 4.04
N PHE A 219 -3.99 9.32 3.14
CA PHE A 219 -2.60 9.66 3.50
C PHE A 219 -2.34 11.16 3.72
N ASN A 220 -3.19 12.05 3.22
CA ASN A 220 -3.00 13.50 3.36
C ASN A 220 -3.48 14.01 4.71
N GLU A 221 -4.55 13.40 5.23
CA GLU A 221 -5.09 13.63 6.58
C GLU A 221 -4.58 12.60 7.60
N PHE A 222 -4.03 11.48 7.11
CA PHE A 222 -3.70 10.27 7.90
C PHE A 222 -4.89 9.85 8.76
N ALA A 223 -6.00 9.59 8.09
CA ALA A 223 -7.29 9.32 8.70
C ALA A 223 -7.99 8.14 8.03
N LEU A 224 -8.81 7.42 8.79
CA LEU A 224 -9.72 6.42 8.26
C LEU A 224 -11.06 7.05 7.90
N LYS A 225 -11.46 6.92 6.63
CA LYS A 225 -12.74 7.34 6.05
C LYS A 225 -13.64 6.12 5.93
N LEU A 226 -14.50 5.88 6.92
CA LEU A 226 -15.35 4.67 7.02
C LEU A 226 -16.64 4.72 6.16
N GLY A 227 -16.71 5.62 5.19
CA GLY A 227 -17.86 5.78 4.29
C GLY A 227 -18.67 7.07 4.51
N TYR A 228 -19.66 7.30 3.65
CA TYR A 228 -20.41 8.55 3.57
C TYR A 228 -21.20 8.84 4.86
N GLY A 229 -20.96 10.00 5.46
CA GLY A 229 -21.65 10.48 6.68
C GLY A 229 -21.01 10.06 8.01
N MET A 230 -19.97 9.23 8.00
CA MET A 230 -19.19 8.90 9.20
C MET A 230 -18.03 9.90 9.36
N PRO A 231 -17.75 10.39 10.58
CA PRO A 231 -16.60 11.27 10.80
C PRO A 231 -15.30 10.52 10.50
N ALA A 232 -14.35 11.21 9.87
CA ALA A 232 -13.01 10.67 9.65
C ALA A 232 -12.33 10.41 11.01
N ILE A 233 -11.72 9.25 11.17
CA ILE A 233 -10.98 8.89 12.38
C ILE A 233 -9.52 9.24 12.13
N GLY A 234 -9.08 10.38 12.68
CA GLY A 234 -7.67 10.82 12.58
C GLY A 234 -6.75 9.85 13.32
N ILE A 235 -5.76 9.31 12.62
CA ILE A 235 -4.76 8.38 13.18
C ILE A 235 -3.65 9.18 13.91
N LEU A 236 -3.47 10.46 13.57
CA LEU A 236 -2.51 11.37 14.22
C LEU A 236 -3.00 11.93 15.57
N GLY A 237 -4.30 11.82 15.87
CA GLY A 237 -4.99 12.67 16.86
C GLY A 237 -4.86 12.26 18.34
N ASN A 238 -4.27 11.11 18.66
CA ASN A 238 -4.23 10.61 20.04
C ASN A 238 -2.99 11.07 20.84
N TRP A 239 -2.36 12.18 20.47
CA TRP A 239 -1.14 12.65 21.10
C TRP A 239 -1.16 14.14 21.43
N ASP A 240 -1.73 14.49 22.57
CA ASP A 240 -1.59 15.83 23.13
C ASP A 240 -0.24 15.98 23.86
N GLY A 241 0.55 16.98 23.46
CA GLY A 241 1.69 17.48 24.23
C GLY A 241 3.09 16.93 23.91
N GLN A 242 3.28 16.11 22.86
CA GLN A 242 4.61 15.72 22.38
C GLN A 242 5.02 16.52 21.13
N ASP A 243 6.32 16.73 20.94
CA ASP A 243 6.85 17.36 19.71
C ASP A 243 6.38 16.62 18.45
N LEU A 244 6.14 17.35 17.36
CA LEU A 244 5.92 16.75 16.03
C LEU A 244 7.08 15.80 15.71
N ARG A 245 6.76 14.57 15.29
CA ARG A 245 7.73 13.52 14.96
C ARG A 245 7.31 12.82 13.66
N PRO A 246 8.25 12.18 12.94
CA PRO A 246 7.89 11.37 11.79
C PRO A 246 6.93 10.24 12.16
N HIS A 247 5.90 10.03 11.33
CA HIS A 247 5.00 8.87 11.42
C HIS A 247 5.17 8.03 10.17
N SER A 248 5.33 6.72 10.33
CA SER A 248 5.52 5.81 9.21
C SER A 248 4.47 4.70 9.22
N LEU A 249 3.82 4.49 8.08
CA LEU A 249 3.06 3.27 7.80
C LEU A 249 3.83 2.45 6.78
N ARG A 250 4.13 1.20 7.14
CA ARG A 250 4.89 0.28 6.29
C ARG A 250 3.98 -0.79 5.72
N TYR A 251 4.05 -1.02 4.41
CA TYR A 251 3.47 -2.18 3.74
C TYR A 251 4.58 -3.13 3.33
N VAL A 252 4.36 -4.43 3.50
CA VAL A 252 5.39 -5.46 3.32
C VAL A 252 4.80 -6.64 2.57
N LEU A 253 5.43 -6.99 1.45
CA LEU A 253 5.35 -8.32 0.86
C LEU A 253 6.42 -9.19 1.52
N LYS A 254 6.01 -10.31 2.14
CA LYS A 254 6.88 -11.13 2.98
C LYS A 254 6.62 -12.61 2.71
N ASN A 255 7.67 -13.42 2.72
CA ASN A 255 7.52 -14.85 2.93
C ASN A 255 7.44 -15.10 4.44
N ARG A 256 6.26 -15.49 4.93
CA ARG A 256 6.05 -15.68 6.37
C ARG A 256 6.74 -16.93 6.94
N SER A 257 6.98 -17.97 6.13
CA SER A 257 7.60 -19.21 6.60
C SER A 257 9.10 -19.03 6.85
N SER A 258 9.79 -18.24 6.04
CA SER A 258 11.20 -17.87 6.24
C SER A 258 11.39 -16.57 7.03
N GLY A 259 10.37 -15.72 7.10
CA GLY A 259 10.47 -14.36 7.64
C GLY A 259 11.13 -13.36 6.68
N GLN A 260 11.43 -13.76 5.43
CA GLN A 260 12.15 -12.94 4.46
C GLN A 260 11.27 -11.81 3.90
N GLU A 261 11.72 -10.56 4.01
CA GLU A 261 11.10 -9.45 3.29
C GLU A 261 11.39 -9.55 1.79
N LEU A 262 10.40 -9.21 0.98
CA LEU A 262 10.47 -9.31 -0.47
C LEU A 262 10.31 -7.94 -1.12
N LEU A 263 9.33 -7.17 -0.66
CA LEU A 263 9.14 -5.76 -1.01
C LEU A 263 8.62 -4.98 0.20
N VAL A 264 9.15 -3.79 0.41
CA VAL A 264 8.78 -2.90 1.51
C VAL A 264 8.42 -1.54 0.96
N PHE A 265 7.25 -1.01 1.30
CA PHE A 265 6.80 0.35 0.98
C PHE A 265 6.64 1.11 2.30
N VAL A 266 7.21 2.30 2.41
CA VAL A 266 7.14 3.13 3.62
C VAL A 266 6.57 4.49 3.28
N PHE A 267 5.39 4.77 3.85
CA PHE A 267 4.69 6.04 3.77
C PHE A 267 5.03 6.82 5.04
N THR A 268 5.85 7.87 4.90
CA THR A 268 6.34 8.67 6.03
C THR A 268 5.74 10.06 6.00
N LEU A 269 5.10 10.47 7.08
CA LEU A 269 4.73 11.85 7.34
C LEU A 269 5.89 12.53 8.05
N ILE A 270 6.52 13.49 7.39
CA ILE A 270 7.67 14.24 7.90
C ILE A 270 7.14 15.59 8.39
N PRO A 271 7.44 16.03 9.64
CA PRO A 271 7.12 17.37 10.06
C PRO A 271 7.76 18.39 9.10
N VAL A 272 6.99 19.37 8.63
CA VAL A 272 7.47 20.36 7.64
C VAL A 272 8.71 21.12 8.13
N LYS A 273 8.81 21.34 9.46
CA LYS A 273 9.98 21.96 10.10
C LYS A 273 11.28 21.16 9.92
N ASP A 274 11.18 19.84 9.74
CA ASP A 274 12.29 18.88 9.65
C ASP A 274 12.68 18.59 8.19
N VAL A 275 12.03 19.24 7.22
CA VAL A 275 12.42 19.18 5.81
C VAL A 275 13.56 20.16 5.54
N GLU A 276 14.61 19.72 4.84
CA GLU A 276 15.82 20.50 4.56
C GLU A 276 15.92 20.93 3.09
N GLY A 277 16.71 21.98 2.80
CA GLY A 277 17.09 22.35 1.43
C GLY A 277 15.95 22.81 0.51
N GLN A 278 16.02 22.44 -0.78
CA GLN A 278 14.98 22.77 -1.78
C GLN A 278 13.62 22.15 -1.42
N ASP A 279 13.62 20.95 -0.85
CA ASP A 279 12.41 20.27 -0.40
C ASP A 279 11.63 21.10 0.64
N LYS A 280 12.30 21.95 1.42
CA LYS A 280 11.65 22.81 2.42
C LYS A 280 10.80 23.91 1.78
N ASN A 281 11.30 24.53 0.71
CA ASN A 281 10.57 25.58 -0.01
C ASN A 281 9.34 24.98 -0.68
N ASP A 282 9.50 23.80 -1.27
CA ASP A 282 8.41 23.11 -1.94
C ASP A 282 7.38 22.56 -0.96
N ALA A 283 7.83 22.04 0.19
CA ALA A 283 6.93 21.63 1.26
C ALA A 283 6.11 22.80 1.81
N ALA A 284 6.72 23.98 1.99
CA ALA A 284 6.01 25.18 2.42
C ALA A 284 4.97 25.65 1.39
N ALA A 285 5.28 25.56 0.10
CA ALA A 285 4.35 25.86 -0.98
C ALA A 285 3.15 24.89 -1.00
N ALA A 286 3.41 23.58 -0.92
CA ALA A 286 2.37 22.54 -0.92
C ALA A 286 1.42 22.66 0.29
N VAL A 287 1.93 23.06 1.47
CA VAL A 287 1.09 23.35 2.65
C VAL A 287 0.21 24.58 2.44
N THR A 288 0.74 25.61 1.78
CA THR A 288 0.01 26.87 1.54
C THR A 288 -1.13 26.68 0.54
N GLU A 289 -0.93 25.88 -0.52
CA GLU A 289 -2.00 25.55 -1.48
C GLU A 289 -3.12 24.74 -0.82
N GLY A 290 -2.77 23.70 -0.05
CA GLY A 290 -3.76 22.89 0.66
C GLY A 290 -4.58 23.66 1.71
N GLN A 291 -4.04 24.76 2.27
CA GLN A 291 -4.80 25.63 3.18
C GLN A 291 -5.84 26.49 2.45
N LYS A 292 -5.56 26.93 1.22
CA LYS A 292 -6.51 27.73 0.42
C LYS A 292 -7.70 26.90 -0.05
N GLU A 293 -7.47 25.65 -0.47
CA GLU A 293 -8.55 24.76 -0.90
C GLU A 293 -9.54 24.43 0.23
N VAL A 294 -9.07 24.39 1.49
CA VAL A 294 -9.95 24.17 2.65
C VAL A 294 -10.78 25.41 2.97
N GLU A 295 -10.23 26.62 2.81
CA GLU A 295 -10.96 27.87 3.03
C GLU A 295 -12.02 28.15 1.95
N ASP A 296 -11.84 27.66 0.72
CA ASP A 296 -12.80 27.84 -0.38
C ASP A 296 -13.98 26.83 -0.35
N LEU A 297 -13.97 25.85 0.58
CA LEU A 297 -15.00 24.81 0.74
C LEU A 297 -15.94 25.04 1.95
N ASP A 298 -15.72 26.09 2.74
CA ASP A 298 -16.58 26.57 3.84
C ASP A 298 -17.41 27.81 3.43
#